data_AF-A0A3A8IRQ4-F1
#
_entry.id   AF-A0A3A8IRQ4-F1
#
_cell.length_a   1.000
_cell.length_b   1.000
_cell.length_c   1.000
_cell.angle_alpha   90.00
_cell.angle_beta   90.00
_cell.angle_gamma   90.00
#
_symmetry.space_group_name_H-M   'P 1'
#
loop_
_entity.id
_entity.type
_entity.pdbx_description
1 polymer ?
#
loop_
_entity_poly.entity_id
_entity_poly.type
_entity_poly.pdbx_seq_one_letter_code
_entity_poly.pdbx_strand_id
1 'polypeptide(L)'
;MQPPPPPSGAGHPRRSKAIVVGLVAAVVAGLGLSLLLILTGPTRSGGRASPEQLANEARIQVLALCDAVQAYRDEHGNYVPIAPFPSPVPKNGEAVPFAQDHEDFHRIGFEPGPTVHFQYEVTVQESPVGEPEVSCLARADADGDGLNAVYRVRLDANGMTSPMEVEREGE
;
A
#
# COMPACT_ATOMS: atom_id res chain seq x y z
N MET A 1 76.25 -37.42 24.48
CA MET A 1 76.18 -35.99 24.16
C MET A 1 75.67 -35.86 22.73
N GLN A 2 74.47 -35.30 22.55
CA GLN A 2 73.93 -34.97 21.22
C GLN A 2 73.01 -33.73 21.37
N PRO A 3 73.22 -32.66 20.59
CA PRO A 3 72.46 -31.42 20.72
C PRO A 3 71.08 -31.52 20.04
N PRO A 4 70.10 -30.69 20.42
CA PRO A 4 68.80 -30.64 19.76
C PRO A 4 68.88 -30.00 18.36
N PRO A 5 68.03 -30.39 17.41
CA PRO A 5 67.94 -29.75 16.10
C PRO A 5 67.25 -28.36 16.14
N PRO A 6 67.57 -27.45 15.19
CA PRO A 6 67.05 -26.07 15.13
C PRO A 6 65.64 -25.96 14.50
N PRO A 7 64.95 -24.80 14.64
CA PRO A 7 63.55 -24.63 14.27
C PRO A 7 63.38 -24.36 12.76
N SER A 8 62.21 -24.68 12.20
CA SER A 8 61.90 -24.33 10.81
C SER A 8 60.43 -24.02 10.60
N GLY A 9 60.16 -22.79 10.18
CA GLY A 9 59.11 -22.50 9.19
C GLY A 9 57.83 -21.84 9.69
N ALA A 10 57.87 -20.52 9.88
CA ALA A 10 56.67 -19.70 9.76
C ALA A 10 56.17 -19.74 8.30
N GLY A 11 55.02 -20.36 8.07
CA GLY A 11 54.32 -20.33 6.78
C GLY A 11 53.11 -19.40 6.86
N HIS A 12 53.21 -18.20 6.28
CA HIS A 12 52.04 -17.36 6.02
C HIS A 12 51.09 -18.07 5.05
N PRO A 13 49.79 -18.22 5.36
CA PRO A 13 48.84 -18.72 4.37
C PRO A 13 48.62 -17.65 3.30
N ARG A 14 49.15 -17.95 2.12
CA ARG A 14 49.02 -17.24 0.85
C ARG A 14 47.53 -17.19 0.46
N ARG A 15 46.84 -16.09 0.76
CA ARG A 15 45.43 -15.83 0.38
C ARG A 15 45.28 -15.97 -1.14
N SER A 16 44.59 -17.02 -1.58
CA SER A 16 44.38 -17.36 -2.98
C SER A 16 43.33 -16.42 -3.60
N LYS A 17 43.74 -15.63 -4.59
CA LYS A 17 42.90 -14.71 -5.39
C LYS A 17 41.65 -15.39 -5.99
N ALA A 18 41.68 -16.71 -6.14
CA ALA A 18 40.55 -17.51 -6.63
C ALA A 18 39.29 -17.41 -5.76
N ILE A 19 39.43 -17.27 -4.44
CA ILE A 19 38.27 -17.15 -3.53
C ILE A 19 37.60 -15.79 -3.70
N VAL A 20 38.40 -14.73 -3.88
CA VAL A 20 37.88 -13.37 -4.06
C VAL A 20 37.17 -13.23 -5.41
N VAL A 21 37.71 -13.82 -6.48
CA VAL A 21 37.07 -13.81 -7.81
C VAL A 21 35.75 -14.60 -7.82
N GLY A 22 35.70 -15.76 -7.15
CA GLY A 22 34.47 -16.54 -7.03
C GLY A 22 33.36 -15.82 -6.26
N LEU A 23 33.71 -15.07 -5.21
CA LEU A 23 32.75 -14.35 -4.38
C LEU A 23 32.20 -13.10 -5.09
N VAL A 24 33.04 -12.37 -5.82
CA VAL A 24 32.60 -11.22 -6.63
C VAL A 24 31.69 -11.66 -7.79
N ALA A 25 32.01 -12.77 -8.47
CA ALA A 25 31.17 -13.31 -9.54
C ALA A 25 29.78 -13.74 -9.03
N ALA A 26 29.70 -14.35 -7.84
CA ALA A 26 28.43 -14.75 -7.24
C ALA A 26 27.55 -13.56 -6.83
N VAL A 27 28.15 -12.48 -6.30
CA VAL A 27 27.42 -11.27 -5.91
C VAL A 27 26.89 -10.51 -7.14
N VAL A 28 27.67 -10.40 -8.21
CA VAL A 28 27.24 -9.74 -9.46
C VAL A 28 26.17 -10.56 -10.18
N ALA A 29 26.30 -11.88 -10.22
CA ALA A 29 25.28 -12.76 -10.78
C ALA A 29 23.97 -12.73 -9.96
N GLY A 30 24.07 -12.69 -8.62
CA GLY A 30 22.92 -12.56 -7.72
C GLY A 30 22.17 -11.24 -7.90
N LEU A 31 22.90 -10.12 -7.94
CA LEU A 31 22.30 -8.78 -8.16
C LEU A 31 21.67 -8.66 -9.55
N GLY A 32 22.29 -9.23 -10.59
CA GLY A 32 21.74 -9.25 -11.94
C GLY A 32 20.44 -10.06 -12.04
N LEU A 33 20.36 -11.22 -11.36
CA LEU A 33 19.16 -12.07 -11.36
C LEU A 33 18.01 -11.44 -10.56
N SER A 34 18.30 -10.77 -9.44
CA SER A 34 17.30 -10.03 -8.67
C SER A 34 16.74 -8.83 -9.44
N LEU A 35 17.59 -8.10 -10.16
CA LEU A 35 17.15 -6.97 -11.00
C LEU A 35 16.33 -7.47 -12.21
N LEU A 36 16.71 -8.61 -12.80
CA LEU A 36 15.94 -9.22 -13.89
C LEU A 36 14.56 -9.68 -13.43
N LEU A 37 14.41 -10.27 -12.24
CA LEU A 37 13.10 -10.65 -11.69
C LEU A 37 12.18 -9.45 -11.40
N ILE A 38 12.73 -8.27 -11.11
CA ILE A 38 11.97 -7.02 -10.95
C ILE A 38 11.55 -6.45 -12.31
N LEU A 39 12.38 -6.59 -13.35
CA LEU A 39 12.10 -6.08 -14.70
C LEU A 39 11.30 -7.04 -15.60
N THR A 40 11.38 -8.36 -15.37
CA THR A 40 10.68 -9.39 -16.14
C THR A 40 9.66 -10.17 -15.32
N GLY A 41 9.48 -9.82 -14.05
CA GLY A 41 8.35 -10.30 -13.26
C GLY A 41 7.08 -9.93 -14.01
N PRO A 42 6.18 -10.87 -14.28
CA PRO A 42 4.97 -10.54 -15.01
C PRO A 42 4.21 -9.54 -14.15
N THR A 43 3.97 -8.36 -14.69
CA THR A 43 2.93 -7.45 -14.21
C THR A 43 1.59 -8.18 -14.37
N ARG A 44 1.30 -9.14 -13.50
CA ARG A 44 -0.01 -9.77 -13.37
C ARG A 44 -0.91 -8.82 -12.60
N SER A 45 -1.15 -7.64 -13.16
CA SER A 45 -2.27 -6.77 -12.82
C SER A 45 -3.44 -6.97 -13.80
N GLY A 46 -3.46 -8.10 -14.52
CA GLY A 46 -4.48 -8.41 -15.54
C GLY A 46 -5.57 -9.38 -15.08
N GLY A 47 -5.65 -9.69 -13.79
CA GLY A 47 -6.72 -10.52 -13.22
C GLY A 47 -7.78 -9.65 -12.58
N ARG A 48 -9.01 -9.72 -13.11
CA ARG A 48 -10.20 -9.07 -12.52
C ARG A 48 -10.40 -9.59 -11.10
N ALA A 49 -10.53 -8.70 -10.12
CA ALA A 49 -10.82 -9.11 -8.75
C ALA A 49 -12.23 -9.70 -8.66
N SER A 50 -12.41 -10.74 -7.84
CA SER A 50 -13.75 -11.28 -7.57
C SER A 50 -14.57 -10.31 -6.71
N PRO A 51 -15.91 -10.37 -6.74
CA PRO A 51 -16.75 -9.52 -5.89
C PRO A 51 -16.44 -9.64 -4.39
N GLU A 52 -16.12 -10.86 -3.93
CA GLU A 52 -15.75 -11.10 -2.52
C GLU A 52 -14.38 -10.48 -2.17
N GLN A 53 -13.41 -10.53 -3.09
CA GLN A 53 -12.12 -9.87 -2.93
C GLN A 53 -12.30 -8.35 -2.87
N LEU A 54 -13.11 -7.79 -3.76
CA LEU A 54 -13.42 -6.35 -3.79
C LEU A 54 -14.11 -5.90 -2.50
N ALA A 55 -15.13 -6.63 -2.03
CA ALA A 55 -15.83 -6.29 -0.79
C ALA A 55 -14.89 -6.33 0.42
N ASN A 56 -13.98 -7.31 0.49
CA ASN A 56 -12.99 -7.40 1.56
C ASN A 56 -11.95 -6.27 1.47
N GLU A 57 -11.44 -5.97 0.28
CA GLU A 57 -10.53 -4.83 0.05
C GLU A 57 -11.18 -3.51 0.45
N ALA A 58 -12.41 -3.25 -0.01
CA ALA A 58 -13.15 -2.05 0.35
C ALA A 58 -13.27 -1.89 1.86
N ARG A 59 -13.62 -2.98 2.56
CA ARG A 59 -13.76 -2.95 4.02
C ARG A 59 -12.47 -2.58 4.73
N ILE A 60 -11.36 -3.21 4.34
CA ILE A 60 -10.05 -2.94 4.94
C ILE A 60 -9.62 -1.50 4.64
N GLN A 61 -9.74 -1.06 3.39
CA GLN A 61 -9.20 0.22 2.96
C GLN A 61 -10.04 1.41 3.44
N VAL A 62 -11.37 1.30 3.51
CA VAL A 62 -12.22 2.37 4.06
C VAL A 62 -11.99 2.55 5.56
N LEU A 63 -11.80 1.46 6.31
CA LEU A 63 -11.43 1.55 7.73
C LEU A 63 -10.05 2.18 7.90
N ALA A 64 -9.06 1.76 7.12
CA ALA A 64 -7.72 2.36 7.14
C ALA A 64 -7.75 3.86 6.77
N LEU A 65 -8.62 4.27 5.82
CA LEU A 65 -8.82 5.67 5.47
C LEU A 65 -9.40 6.46 6.65
N CYS A 66 -10.40 5.91 7.34
CA CYS A 66 -10.96 6.54 8.54
C CYS A 66 -9.94 6.63 9.68
N ASP A 67 -9.14 5.60 9.91
CA ASP A 67 -8.06 5.61 10.91
C ASP A 67 -7.04 6.71 10.59
N ALA A 68 -6.64 6.86 9.32
CA ALA A 68 -5.73 7.90 8.86
C ALA A 68 -6.30 9.32 9.06
N VAL A 69 -7.59 9.52 8.75
CA VAL A 69 -8.29 10.79 8.98
C VAL A 69 -8.39 11.12 10.47
N GLN A 70 -8.68 10.12 11.31
CA GLN A 70 -8.76 10.30 12.76
C GLN A 70 -7.38 10.63 13.34
N ALA A 71 -6.33 9.92 12.94
CA ALA A 71 -4.95 10.20 13.36
C ALA A 71 -4.53 11.63 12.98
N TYR A 72 -4.88 12.07 11.77
CA TYR A 72 -4.63 13.45 11.34
C TYR A 72 -5.36 14.45 12.23
N ARG A 73 -6.63 14.21 12.57
CA ARG A 73 -7.39 15.05 13.50
C ARG A 73 -6.76 15.09 14.89
N ASP A 74 -6.31 13.95 15.41
CA ASP A 74 -5.72 13.88 16.75
C ASP A 74 -4.42 14.71 16.82
N GLU A 75 -3.67 14.78 15.72
CA GLU A 75 -2.44 15.58 15.63
C GLU A 75 -2.70 17.07 15.33
N HIS A 76 -3.64 17.37 14.44
CA HIS A 76 -3.83 18.73 13.88
C HIS A 76 -5.08 19.47 14.39
N GLY A 77 -5.93 18.78 15.16
CA GLY A 77 -7.15 19.30 15.78
C GLY A 77 -8.35 19.46 14.85
N ASN A 78 -8.23 19.15 13.55
CA ASN A 78 -9.31 19.33 12.56
C ASN A 78 -9.36 18.17 11.57
N TYR A 79 -10.56 17.90 11.04
CA TYR A 79 -10.73 17.00 9.90
C TYR A 79 -10.41 17.72 8.58
N VAL A 80 -10.00 16.95 7.57
CA VAL A 80 -9.67 17.46 6.24
C VAL A 80 -10.49 16.72 5.18
N PRO A 81 -11.25 17.42 4.31
CA PRO A 81 -11.87 16.79 3.17
C PRO A 81 -10.80 16.44 2.12
N ILE A 82 -10.98 15.33 1.42
CA ILE A 82 -10.09 14.87 0.36
C ILE A 82 -10.92 14.55 -0.86
N ALA A 83 -10.57 15.17 -1.99
CA ALA A 83 -11.27 14.98 -3.24
C ALA A 83 -11.16 13.54 -3.76
N PRO A 84 -12.12 13.06 -4.58
CA PRO A 84 -12.08 11.70 -5.09
C PRO A 84 -10.83 11.37 -5.91
N PHE A 85 -10.12 10.30 -5.52
CA PHE A 85 -8.95 9.80 -6.25
C PHE A 85 -8.77 8.28 -6.11
N PRO A 86 -8.34 7.56 -7.16
CA PRO A 86 -8.12 8.00 -8.53
C PRO A 86 -9.40 8.45 -9.23
N SER A 87 -9.25 9.22 -10.30
CA SER A 87 -10.36 9.65 -11.16
C SER A 87 -10.03 9.29 -12.62
N PRO A 88 -10.93 8.61 -13.36
CA PRO A 88 -12.31 8.24 -12.98
C PRO A 88 -12.38 7.07 -11.98
N VAL A 89 -13.61 6.74 -11.52
CA VAL A 89 -13.88 5.55 -10.70
C VAL A 89 -13.38 4.29 -11.44
N PRO A 90 -12.60 3.41 -10.78
CA PRO A 90 -12.17 2.15 -11.37
C PRO A 90 -13.37 1.30 -11.77
N LYS A 91 -13.26 0.68 -12.95
CA LYS A 91 -14.34 -0.11 -13.54
C LYS A 91 -13.95 -1.55 -13.65
N ASN A 92 -14.96 -2.37 -13.82
CA ASN A 92 -14.80 -3.77 -14.15
C ASN A 92 -13.92 -4.53 -13.14
N GLY A 93 -13.83 -4.11 -11.87
CA GLY A 93 -12.94 -4.74 -10.90
C GLY A 93 -11.47 -4.78 -11.35
N GLU A 94 -11.05 -3.83 -12.20
CA GLU A 94 -9.68 -3.67 -12.67
C GLU A 94 -8.90 -2.78 -11.71
N ALA A 95 -7.69 -3.20 -11.37
CA ALA A 95 -6.77 -2.40 -10.59
C ALA A 95 -6.23 -1.24 -11.44
N VAL A 96 -6.28 -0.03 -10.91
CA VAL A 96 -5.68 1.16 -11.52
C VAL A 96 -4.53 1.68 -10.66
N PRO A 97 -3.56 2.43 -11.23
CA PRO A 97 -2.50 3.04 -10.44
C PRO A 97 -3.02 4.02 -9.39
N PHE A 98 -2.42 4.00 -8.21
CA PHE A 98 -2.62 5.01 -7.16
C PHE A 98 -1.30 5.76 -6.97
N ALA A 99 -1.30 7.07 -7.25
CA ALA A 99 -0.12 7.90 -7.07
C ALA A 99 0.20 8.00 -5.56
N GLN A 100 1.33 7.41 -5.14
CA GLN A 100 1.75 7.38 -3.74
C GLN A 100 2.10 8.79 -3.21
N ASP A 101 2.38 9.72 -4.10
CA ASP A 101 2.69 11.12 -3.84
C ASP A 101 1.47 12.03 -3.98
N HIS A 102 0.24 11.49 -4.02
CA HIS A 102 -0.97 12.32 -3.99
C HIS A 102 -1.01 13.11 -2.67
N GLU A 103 -0.77 14.42 -2.76
CA GLU A 103 -0.49 15.29 -1.61
C GLU A 103 -1.50 15.14 -0.46
N ASP A 104 -2.81 15.13 -0.76
CA ASP A 104 -3.85 15.06 0.27
C ASP A 104 -3.89 13.71 1.02
N PHE A 105 -3.75 12.58 0.32
CA PHE A 105 -3.74 11.25 0.94
C PHE A 105 -2.43 10.97 1.66
N HIS A 106 -1.31 11.43 1.08
CA HIS A 106 -0.01 11.37 1.74
C HIS A 106 0.02 12.20 3.02
N ARG A 107 -0.59 13.40 3.02
CA ARG A 107 -0.68 14.27 4.20
C ARG A 107 -1.37 13.60 5.39
N ILE A 108 -2.39 12.77 5.15
CA ILE A 108 -3.07 12.02 6.23
C ILE A 108 -2.44 10.65 6.51
N GLY A 109 -1.41 10.25 5.76
CA GLY A 109 -0.75 8.95 5.92
C GLY A 109 -1.54 7.77 5.36
N PHE A 110 -2.47 7.98 4.43
CA PHE A 110 -3.23 6.91 3.78
C PHE A 110 -2.48 6.38 2.55
N GLU A 111 -2.03 5.13 2.63
CA GLU A 111 -1.25 4.46 1.58
C GLU A 111 -1.88 3.10 1.21
N PRO A 112 -2.84 3.06 0.26
CA PRO A 112 -3.56 1.81 -0.07
C PRO A 112 -2.74 0.83 -0.91
N GLY A 113 -1.54 1.23 -1.35
CA GLY A 113 -0.66 0.48 -2.23
C GLY A 113 -0.48 1.15 -3.60
N PRO A 114 0.35 0.58 -4.50
CA PRO A 114 0.65 1.16 -5.81
C PRO A 114 -0.50 1.06 -6.82
N THR A 115 -1.46 0.17 -6.57
CA THR A 115 -2.64 -0.06 -7.41
C THR A 115 -3.85 -0.34 -6.54
N VAL A 116 -5.02 0.14 -6.94
CA VAL A 116 -6.28 0.04 -6.18
C VAL A 116 -7.44 -0.31 -7.09
N HIS A 117 -8.48 -0.95 -6.54
CA HIS A 117 -9.74 -1.21 -7.27
C HIS A 117 -10.83 -0.18 -6.96
N PHE A 118 -10.54 0.81 -6.12
CA PHE A 118 -11.50 1.79 -5.64
C PHE A 118 -10.98 3.21 -5.84
N GLN A 119 -11.93 4.12 -6.06
CA GLN A 119 -11.74 5.54 -5.82
C GLN A 119 -12.04 5.83 -4.35
N TYR A 120 -11.17 6.59 -3.68
CA TYR A 120 -11.32 7.01 -2.30
C TYR A 120 -11.69 8.48 -2.20
N GLU A 121 -12.47 8.85 -1.19
CA GLU A 121 -12.87 10.23 -0.90
C GLU A 121 -13.09 10.40 0.62
N VAL A 122 -12.81 11.59 1.13
CA VAL A 122 -13.18 12.00 2.49
C VAL A 122 -14.07 13.24 2.39
N THR A 123 -15.31 13.13 2.86
CA THR A 123 -16.23 14.28 2.96
C THR A 123 -16.42 14.66 4.42
N VAL A 124 -16.39 15.95 4.72
CA VAL A 124 -16.68 16.50 6.05
C VAL A 124 -17.93 17.35 5.96
N GLN A 125 -18.94 17.03 6.77
CA GLN A 125 -20.21 17.76 6.84
C GLN A 125 -20.46 18.21 8.28
N GLU A 126 -21.19 19.30 8.46
CA GLU A 126 -21.65 19.72 9.78
C GLU A 126 -22.99 19.05 10.08
N SER A 127 -23.07 18.35 11.20
CA SER A 127 -24.32 17.73 11.66
C SER A 127 -25.31 18.80 12.14
N PRO A 128 -26.61 18.47 12.31
CA PRO A 128 -27.61 19.42 12.81
C PRO A 128 -27.32 20.03 14.18
N VAL A 129 -26.42 19.41 14.96
CA VAL A 129 -25.98 19.88 16.28
C VAL A 129 -24.66 20.66 16.24
N GLY A 130 -24.14 20.97 15.05
CA GLY A 130 -22.91 21.76 14.86
C GLY A 130 -21.61 20.95 15.02
N GLU A 131 -21.70 19.62 15.12
CA GLU A 131 -20.53 18.76 15.23
C GLU A 131 -20.10 18.23 13.86
N PRO A 132 -18.79 18.07 13.58
CA PRO A 132 -18.33 17.53 12.33
C PRO A 132 -18.65 16.03 12.21
N GLU A 133 -19.26 15.65 11.10
CA GLU A 133 -19.47 14.27 10.67
C GLU A 133 -18.59 14.01 9.43
N VAL A 134 -17.74 13.00 9.51
CA VAL A 134 -16.87 12.62 8.39
C VAL A 134 -17.42 11.36 7.75
N SER A 135 -17.40 11.30 6.41
CA SER A 135 -17.55 10.04 5.68
C SER A 135 -16.27 9.70 4.94
N CYS A 136 -15.77 8.49 5.16
CA CYS A 136 -14.72 7.85 4.36
C CYS A 136 -15.41 6.96 3.33
N LEU A 137 -15.11 7.16 2.05
CA LEU A 137 -15.78 6.44 0.96
C LEU A 137 -14.79 5.63 0.13
N ALA A 138 -15.24 4.49 -0.37
CA ALA A 138 -14.64 3.78 -1.49
C ALA A 138 -15.70 3.49 -2.56
N ARG A 139 -15.40 3.82 -3.82
CA ARG A 139 -16.30 3.63 -4.98
C ARG A 139 -15.66 2.76 -6.04
N ALA A 140 -16.42 1.82 -6.58
CA ALA A 140 -16.03 1.03 -7.74
C ALA A 140 -17.25 0.60 -8.56
N ASP A 141 -17.11 0.62 -9.88
CA ASP A 141 -18.02 -0.07 -10.80
C ASP A 141 -17.51 -1.52 -10.94
N ALA A 142 -17.87 -2.37 -9.99
CA ALA A 142 -17.25 -3.70 -9.82
C ALA A 142 -17.55 -4.65 -11.00
N ASP A 143 -18.76 -4.59 -11.54
CA ASP A 143 -19.24 -5.44 -12.63
C ASP A 143 -19.25 -4.76 -14.00
N GLY A 144 -19.04 -3.44 -14.07
CA GLY A 144 -18.94 -2.70 -15.33
C GLY A 144 -20.29 -2.27 -15.89
N ASP A 145 -21.35 -2.30 -15.09
CA ASP A 145 -22.71 -1.94 -15.52
C ASP A 145 -22.97 -0.42 -15.45
N GLY A 146 -21.99 0.33 -14.95
CA GLY A 146 -22.05 1.79 -14.81
C GLY A 146 -22.68 2.26 -13.50
N LEU A 147 -23.06 1.36 -12.60
CA LEU A 147 -23.53 1.67 -11.26
C LEU A 147 -22.41 1.40 -10.24
N ASN A 148 -22.03 2.43 -9.49
CA ASN A 148 -20.95 2.28 -8.52
C ASN A 148 -21.48 1.63 -7.24
N ALA A 149 -20.77 0.63 -6.73
CA ALA A 149 -20.87 0.24 -5.34
C ALA A 149 -20.13 1.28 -4.48
N VAL A 150 -20.80 1.81 -3.46
CA VAL A 150 -20.28 2.80 -2.53
C VAL A 150 -20.17 2.17 -1.15
N TYR A 151 -18.95 2.05 -0.65
CA TYR A 151 -18.65 1.60 0.69
C TYR A 151 -18.39 2.83 1.55
N ARG A 152 -19.10 2.98 2.66
CA ARG A 152 -19.03 4.15 3.52
C ARG A 152 -18.87 3.76 4.98
N VAL A 153 -17.95 4.43 5.65
CA VAL A 153 -17.88 4.49 7.12
C VAL A 153 -17.93 5.95 7.53
N ARG A 154 -18.72 6.24 8.57
CA ARG A 154 -18.78 7.57 9.17
C ARG A 154 -17.96 7.62 10.45
N LEU A 155 -17.32 8.76 10.70
CA LEU A 155 -16.74 9.10 12.01
C LEU A 155 -17.60 10.18 12.66
N ASP A 156 -17.96 9.95 13.92
CA ASP A 156 -18.63 10.95 14.75
C ASP A 156 -17.63 11.98 15.34
N ALA A 157 -18.14 12.90 16.14
CA ALA A 157 -17.35 13.92 16.80
C ALA A 157 -16.29 13.36 17.77
N ASN A 158 -16.40 12.12 18.20
CA ASN A 158 -15.45 11.44 19.10
C ASN A 158 -14.49 10.51 18.34
N GLY A 159 -14.58 10.43 17.01
CA GLY A 159 -13.78 9.52 16.20
C GLY A 159 -14.28 8.07 16.22
N MET A 160 -15.51 7.83 16.66
CA MET A 160 -16.11 6.50 16.63
C MET A 160 -16.62 6.18 15.23
N THR A 161 -16.26 5.01 14.70
CA THR A 161 -16.71 4.53 13.39
C THR A 161 -18.14 3.98 13.45
N SER A 162 -18.96 4.33 12.47
CA SER A 162 -20.21 3.62 12.19
C SER A 162 -19.95 2.19 11.67
N PRO A 163 -20.96 1.31 11.68
CA PRO A 163 -20.93 0.13 10.81
C PRO A 163 -20.70 0.52 9.35
N MET A 164 -20.10 -0.39 8.59
CA MET A 164 -19.94 -0.23 7.14
C MET A 164 -21.30 -0.20 6.45
N GLU A 165 -21.57 0.86 5.71
CA GLU A 165 -22.70 0.98 4.80
C GLU A 165 -22.25 0.62 3.39
N VAL A 166 -23.09 -0.13 2.68
CA VAL A 166 -22.84 -0.51 1.28
C VAL A 166 -24.08 -0.14 0.49
N GLU A 167 -23.92 0.79 -0.45
CA GLU A 167 -24.98 1.28 -1.33
C GLU A 167 -24.60 1.04 -2.78
N ARG A 168 -25.60 0.95 -3.66
CA ARG A 168 -25.41 0.97 -5.11
C ARG A 168 -25.98 2.28 -5.62
N GLU A 169 -25.18 3.07 -6.34
CA GLU A 169 -25.65 4.36 -6.85
C GLU A 169 -26.90 4.16 -7.73
N GLY A 170 -28.00 4.81 -7.38
CA GLY A 170 -29.27 4.74 -8.13
C GLY A 170 -30.32 3.76 -7.59
N GLU A 171 -30.02 3.04 -6.51
CA GLU A 171 -31.00 2.23 -5.75
C GLU A 171 -31.53 2.95 -4.49
#